data_AF-A0A9X5XDE2-F1
#
_entry.id   AF-A0A9X5XDE2-F1
#
_cell.length_a   1.000
_cell.length_b   1.000
_cell.length_c   1.000
_cell.angle_alpha   90.00
_cell.angle_beta   90.00
_cell.angle_gamma   90.00
#
_symmetry.space_group_name_H-M   'P 1'
#
loop_
_entity.id
_entity.type
_entity.pdbx_description
1 polymer ?
#
loop_
_entity_poly.entity_id
_entity_poly.type
_entity_poly.pdbx_seq_one_letter_code
_entity_poly.pdbx_strand_id
1 'polypeptide(L)'
;ALRDELDTAARTATRALVELRDWMRDVYAPTIEGAPNTVGRERYARWARYFNGTDLDLDEAYAYGWSEYHRLLAEMKSEAEKILPGAETPWVALAHLDEHGRHIEGVDEVQTWLQGVMDRAIDALDGTHFELAEPVRKVESRIAPPGGAAAPYYTAPSADFSRPGRTWLPTMGQTRFPVYDLVSTWYHEGVPGHHLQLAQWVYVVDDLSRYQATVGLVSANAEGWALYAERLMDELGFLEDAEQRLGYLDAQMMRAARVIVDIGMHLEL
;
A
#
# COMPACT_ATOMS: atom_id res chain seq x y z
N ALA A 1 -13.71 -16.91 -40.37
CA ALA A 1 -13.52 -18.02 -39.41
C ALA A 1 -13.11 -17.48 -38.04
N LEU A 2 -11.84 -17.20 -37.76
CA LEU A 2 -11.40 -16.74 -36.42
C LEU A 2 -12.06 -15.41 -35.97
N ARG A 3 -12.27 -14.47 -36.89
CA ARG A 3 -12.98 -13.21 -36.59
C ARG A 3 -14.44 -13.45 -36.22
N ASP A 4 -15.13 -14.33 -36.94
CA ASP A 4 -16.56 -14.60 -36.71
C ASP A 4 -16.78 -15.34 -35.38
N GLU A 5 -15.84 -16.23 -35.03
CA GLU A 5 -15.79 -16.91 -33.75
C GLU A 5 -15.55 -15.92 -32.61
N LEU A 6 -14.57 -15.03 -32.75
CA LEU A 6 -14.29 -13.97 -31.79
C LEU A 6 -15.51 -13.05 -31.59
N ASP A 7 -16.15 -12.60 -32.67
CA ASP A 7 -17.33 -11.76 -32.61
C ASP A 7 -18.50 -12.46 -31.90
N THR A 8 -18.62 -13.78 -32.08
CA THR A 8 -19.65 -14.59 -31.42
C THR A 8 -19.37 -14.78 -29.94
N ALA A 9 -18.12 -15.05 -29.57
CA ALA A 9 -17.68 -15.12 -28.18
C ALA A 9 -17.86 -13.77 -27.48
N ALA A 10 -17.48 -12.67 -28.12
CA ALA A 10 -17.64 -11.31 -27.59
C ALA A 10 -19.11 -10.97 -27.35
N ARG A 11 -20.01 -11.25 -28.31
CA ARG A 11 -21.46 -11.06 -28.12
C ARG A 11 -22.00 -11.89 -26.95
N THR A 12 -21.49 -13.11 -26.77
CA THR A 12 -21.90 -13.97 -25.67
C THR A 12 -21.45 -13.41 -24.32
N ALA A 13 -20.20 -12.95 -24.22
CA ALA A 13 -19.68 -12.30 -23.01
C ALA A 13 -20.46 -11.01 -22.68
N THR A 14 -20.72 -10.17 -23.67
CA THR A 14 -21.52 -8.95 -23.50
C THR A 14 -22.92 -9.26 -22.98
N ARG A 15 -23.58 -10.27 -23.56
CA ARG A 15 -24.91 -10.69 -23.10
C ARG A 15 -24.89 -11.21 -21.67
N ALA A 16 -23.89 -12.01 -21.29
CA ALA A 16 -23.77 -12.52 -19.93
C ALA A 16 -23.59 -11.39 -18.89
N LEU A 17 -22.83 -10.35 -19.21
CA LEU A 17 -22.70 -9.16 -18.35
C LEU A 17 -24.00 -8.37 -18.24
N VAL A 18 -24.76 -8.26 -19.34
CA VAL A 18 -26.09 -7.64 -19.33
C VAL A 18 -27.06 -8.42 -18.46
N GLU A 19 -27.06 -9.76 -18.56
CA GLU A 19 -27.88 -10.64 -17.72
C GLU A 19 -27.50 -10.53 -16.24
N LEU A 20 -26.20 -10.47 -15.91
CA LEU A 20 -25.75 -10.26 -14.53
C LEU A 20 -26.19 -8.89 -13.99
N ARG A 21 -26.05 -7.82 -14.79
CA ARG A 21 -26.53 -6.47 -14.42
C ARG A 21 -28.03 -6.48 -14.14
N ASP A 22 -28.80 -7.10 -15.03
CA ASP A 22 -30.25 -7.16 -14.91
C ASP A 22 -30.66 -7.97 -13.68
N TRP A 23 -29.99 -9.09 -13.40
CA TRP A 23 -30.20 -9.85 -12.17
C TRP A 23 -29.81 -9.04 -10.92
N MET A 24 -28.68 -8.33 -10.92
CA MET A 24 -28.27 -7.48 -9.81
C MET A 24 -29.31 -6.41 -9.51
N ARG A 25 -29.85 -5.76 -10.56
CA ARG A 25 -30.85 -4.68 -10.44
C ARG A 25 -32.23 -5.21 -10.05
N ASP A 26 -32.71 -6.25 -10.73
CA ASP A 26 -34.10 -6.68 -10.67
C ASP A 26 -34.35 -7.74 -9.59
N VAL A 27 -33.30 -8.45 -9.16
CA VAL A 27 -33.40 -9.54 -8.16
C VAL A 27 -32.58 -9.23 -6.91
N TYR A 28 -31.26 -9.04 -7.03
CA TYR A 28 -30.39 -8.91 -5.85
C TYR A 28 -30.68 -7.66 -5.03
N ALA A 29 -30.66 -6.48 -5.66
CA ALA A 29 -30.82 -5.21 -4.95
C ALA A 29 -32.17 -5.08 -4.21
N PRO A 30 -33.33 -5.47 -4.80
CA PRO A 30 -34.59 -5.50 -4.06
C PRO A 30 -34.60 -6.53 -2.92
N THR A 31 -33.93 -7.68 -3.09
CA THR A 31 -33.90 -8.75 -2.07
C THR A 31 -33.11 -8.34 -0.82
N ILE A 32 -32.12 -7.47 -0.97
CA ILE A 32 -31.26 -6.99 0.13
C ILE A 32 -31.61 -5.56 0.57
N GLU A 33 -32.75 -5.03 0.12
CA GLU A 33 -33.19 -3.69 0.53
C GLU A 33 -33.38 -3.62 2.06
N GLY A 34 -32.67 -2.68 2.70
CA GLY A 34 -32.67 -2.54 4.17
C GLY A 34 -31.79 -3.54 4.92
N ALA A 35 -31.07 -4.44 4.24
CA ALA A 35 -30.08 -5.30 4.88
C ALA A 35 -28.93 -4.44 5.46
N PRO A 36 -28.38 -4.80 6.63
CA PRO A 36 -27.23 -4.09 7.18
C PRO A 36 -26.00 -4.32 6.31
N ASN A 37 -25.14 -3.31 6.22
CA ASN A 37 -23.81 -3.43 5.61
C ASN A 37 -22.79 -4.11 6.54
N THR A 38 -23.17 -4.34 7.80
CA THR A 38 -22.34 -5.01 8.81
C THR A 38 -22.36 -6.52 8.59
N VAL A 39 -21.24 -7.20 8.90
CA VAL A 39 -21.14 -8.65 8.71
C VAL A 39 -21.28 -9.44 10.01
N GLY A 40 -21.18 -8.77 11.16
CA GLY A 40 -21.23 -9.37 12.48
C GLY A 40 -19.95 -10.14 12.85
N ARG A 41 -19.78 -10.37 14.17
CA ARG A 41 -18.56 -10.91 14.78
C ARG A 41 -18.12 -12.26 14.20
N GLU A 42 -19.04 -13.19 13.96
CA GLU A 42 -18.68 -14.54 13.47
C GLU A 42 -18.05 -14.50 12.07
N ARG A 43 -18.66 -13.77 11.13
CA ARG A 43 -18.14 -13.65 9.78
C ARG A 43 -16.87 -12.80 9.77
N TYR A 44 -16.85 -11.71 10.54
CA TYR A 44 -15.68 -10.85 10.63
C TYR A 44 -14.45 -11.60 11.17
N ALA A 45 -14.59 -12.37 12.25
CA ALA A 45 -13.49 -13.14 12.83
C ALA A 45 -12.84 -14.13 11.84
N ARG A 46 -13.64 -14.75 10.96
CA ARG A 46 -13.12 -15.63 9.90
C ARG A 46 -12.27 -14.88 8.88
N TRP A 47 -12.73 -13.70 8.45
CA TRP A 47 -12.00 -12.87 7.50
C TRP A 47 -10.78 -12.21 8.14
N ALA A 48 -10.88 -11.74 9.38
CA ALA A 48 -9.75 -11.25 10.16
C ALA A 48 -8.66 -12.31 10.25
N ARG A 49 -9.00 -13.56 10.58
CA ARG A 49 -8.05 -14.68 10.58
C ARG A 49 -7.45 -14.94 9.20
N TYR A 50 -8.26 -14.90 8.14
CA TYR A 50 -7.78 -15.12 6.78
C TYR A 50 -6.72 -14.09 6.36
N PHE A 51 -6.96 -12.80 6.64
CA PHE A 51 -6.02 -11.74 6.28
C PHE A 51 -4.82 -11.63 7.23
N ASN A 52 -4.99 -11.97 8.51
CA ASN A 52 -3.93 -11.84 9.52
C ASN A 52 -3.13 -13.11 9.78
N GLY A 53 -3.65 -14.28 9.40
CA GLY A 53 -3.03 -15.57 9.69
C GLY A 53 -3.08 -15.99 11.17
N THR A 54 -3.81 -15.25 12.01
CA THR A 54 -3.95 -15.51 13.45
C THR A 54 -5.37 -15.20 13.93
N ASP A 55 -5.78 -15.83 15.03
CA ASP A 55 -7.02 -15.48 15.72
C ASP A 55 -6.74 -14.23 16.58
N LEU A 56 -7.38 -13.11 16.24
CA LEU A 56 -7.28 -11.84 16.98
C LEU A 56 -8.41 -11.73 18.01
N ASP A 57 -8.10 -11.16 19.18
CA ASP A 57 -9.14 -10.56 20.01
C ASP A 57 -9.58 -9.25 19.33
N LEU A 58 -10.82 -9.22 18.85
CA LEU A 58 -11.35 -8.10 18.06
C LEU A 58 -11.62 -6.86 18.93
N ASP A 59 -11.93 -7.05 20.20
CA ASP A 59 -12.19 -5.92 21.11
C ASP A 59 -10.86 -5.29 21.53
N GLU A 60 -9.84 -6.11 21.76
CA GLU A 60 -8.46 -5.64 21.97
C GLU A 60 -7.91 -4.93 20.72
N ALA A 61 -8.08 -5.52 19.53
CA ALA A 61 -7.62 -4.91 18.28
C ALA A 61 -8.31 -3.56 18.00
N TYR A 62 -9.60 -3.43 18.31
CA TYR A 62 -10.32 -2.17 18.21
C TYR A 62 -9.77 -1.12 19.18
N ALA A 63 -9.60 -1.49 20.45
CA ALA A 63 -9.02 -0.60 21.46
C ALA A 63 -7.58 -0.18 21.12
N TYR A 64 -6.79 -1.11 20.58
CA TYR A 64 -5.46 -0.83 20.08
C TYR A 64 -5.49 0.19 18.93
N GLY A 65 -6.40 0.04 17.96
CA GLY A 65 -6.57 1.02 16.87
C GLY A 65 -6.79 2.45 17.38
N TRP A 66 -7.65 2.63 18.40
CA TRP A 66 -7.85 3.93 19.04
C TRP A 66 -6.63 4.44 19.81
N SER A 67 -5.90 3.56 20.49
CA SER A 67 -4.65 3.93 21.16
C SER A 67 -3.59 4.44 20.16
N GLU A 68 -3.46 3.77 19.02
CA GLU A 68 -2.55 4.15 17.95
C GLU A 68 -2.98 5.45 17.28
N TYR A 69 -4.29 5.65 17.04
CA TYR A 69 -4.82 6.93 16.57
C TYR A 69 -4.39 8.09 17.47
N HIS A 70 -4.56 7.97 18.78
CA HIS A 70 -4.20 9.04 19.71
C HIS A 70 -2.68 9.27 19.79
N ARG A 71 -1.88 8.20 19.75
CA ARG A 71 -0.42 8.28 19.71
C ARG A 71 0.05 9.00 18.44
N LEU A 72 -0.39 8.54 17.28
CA LEU A 72 -0.05 9.12 15.97
C LEU A 72 -0.50 10.57 15.87
N LEU A 73 -1.70 10.90 16.34
CA LEU A 73 -2.19 12.28 16.33
C LEU A 73 -1.31 13.22 17.16
N ALA A 74 -0.80 12.75 18.30
CA ALA A 74 0.11 13.55 19.12
C ALA A 74 1.44 13.82 18.40
N GLU A 75 2.01 12.80 17.73
CA GLU A 75 3.23 12.95 16.95
C GLU A 75 3.02 13.86 15.72
N MET A 76 1.92 13.66 14.98
CA MET A 76 1.56 14.51 13.84
C MET A 76 1.44 15.97 14.25
N LYS A 77 0.86 16.28 15.41
CA LYS A 77 0.78 17.66 15.93
C LYS A 77 2.17 18.25 16.20
N SER A 78 3.08 17.45 16.74
CA SER A 78 4.46 17.88 16.99
C SER A 78 5.21 18.19 15.69
N GLU A 79 5.05 17.36 14.65
CA GLU A 79 5.68 17.64 13.35
C GLU A 79 5.00 18.81 12.62
N ALA A 80 3.67 18.90 12.68
CA ALA A 80 2.91 20.00 12.08
C ALA A 80 3.31 21.37 12.65
N GLU A 81 3.56 21.48 13.95
CA GLU A 81 4.00 22.74 14.57
C GLU A 81 5.39 23.20 14.06
N LYS A 82 6.25 22.26 13.64
CA LYS A 82 7.55 22.60 13.04
C LYS A 82 7.42 23.12 11.60
N ILE A 83 6.38 22.68 10.89
CA ILE A 83 6.10 23.03 9.49
C ILE A 83 5.31 24.33 9.41
N LEU A 84 4.19 24.40 10.13
CA LEU A 84 3.25 25.51 10.11
C LEU A 84 2.82 25.83 11.56
N PRO A 85 3.60 26.67 12.28
CA PRO A 85 3.29 27.04 13.65
C PRO A 85 1.88 27.63 13.81
N GLY A 86 1.11 27.09 14.76
CA GLY A 86 -0.26 27.52 15.01
C GLY A 86 -1.31 26.92 14.07
N ALA A 87 -0.96 25.89 13.27
CA ALA A 87 -1.94 25.10 12.51
C ALA A 87 -2.98 24.46 13.46
N GLU A 88 -4.27 24.57 13.10
CA GLU A 88 -5.36 24.04 13.93
C GLU A 88 -5.30 22.51 14.06
N THR A 89 -4.93 21.82 12.98
CA THR A 89 -4.76 20.37 12.94
C THR A 89 -3.56 19.99 12.07
N PRO A 90 -3.00 18.78 12.22
CA PRO A 90 -1.93 18.32 11.34
C PRO A 90 -2.30 18.30 9.85
N TRP A 91 -3.58 18.06 9.53
CA TRP A 91 -4.06 18.06 8.14
C TRP A 91 -4.07 19.46 7.51
N VAL A 92 -4.13 20.54 8.31
CA VAL A 92 -3.91 21.90 7.81
C VAL A 92 -2.45 22.09 7.38
N ALA A 93 -1.49 21.50 8.11
CA ALA A 93 -0.09 21.51 7.70
C ALA A 93 0.14 20.66 6.45
N LEU A 94 -0.51 19.49 6.32
CA LEU A 94 -0.45 18.68 5.09
C LEU A 94 -1.00 19.44 3.87
N ALA A 95 -2.17 20.07 4.00
CA ALA A 95 -2.74 20.89 2.92
C ALA A 95 -1.84 22.08 2.57
N HIS A 96 -1.13 22.66 3.56
CA HIS A 96 -0.10 23.67 3.30
C HIS A 96 1.07 23.08 2.51
N LEU A 97 1.50 21.84 2.80
CA LEU A 97 2.57 21.17 2.06
C LEU A 97 2.20 20.85 0.62
N ASP A 98 0.92 20.58 0.30
CA ASP A 98 0.46 20.39 -1.09
C ASP A 98 0.73 21.64 -1.95
N GLU A 99 0.63 22.83 -1.37
CA GLU A 99 0.85 24.09 -2.08
C GLU A 99 2.30 24.56 -1.98
N HIS A 100 2.86 24.54 -0.77
CA HIS A 100 4.09 25.24 -0.40
C HIS A 100 5.27 24.34 -0.02
N GLY A 101 5.01 23.05 0.19
CA GLY A 101 6.04 22.08 0.55
C GLY A 101 7.01 21.79 -0.59
N ARG A 102 7.99 20.93 -0.33
CA ARG A 102 8.93 20.51 -1.37
C ARG A 102 8.23 19.65 -2.42
N HIS A 103 8.46 19.96 -3.69
CA HIS A 103 7.92 19.21 -4.83
C HIS A 103 9.02 18.80 -5.80
N ILE A 104 8.79 17.69 -6.50
CA ILE A 104 9.51 17.35 -7.72
C ILE A 104 8.65 17.75 -8.91
N GLU A 105 9.21 18.59 -9.78
CA GLU A 105 8.56 19.08 -11.00
C GLU A 105 8.98 18.19 -12.17
N GLY A 106 8.00 17.59 -12.83
CA GLY A 106 8.18 16.74 -14.00
C GLY A 106 8.15 15.23 -13.71
N VAL A 107 7.69 14.48 -14.70
CA VAL A 107 7.44 13.03 -14.60
C VAL A 107 8.75 12.23 -14.65
N ASP A 108 9.68 12.63 -15.51
CA ASP A 108 10.98 11.96 -15.63
C ASP A 108 11.88 12.27 -14.42
N GLU A 109 11.75 13.49 -13.90
CA GLU A 109 12.43 13.99 -12.72
C GLU A 109 11.98 13.23 -11.47
N VAL A 110 10.67 13.06 -11.26
CA VAL A 110 10.17 12.28 -10.11
C VAL A 110 10.58 10.82 -10.22
N GLN A 111 10.53 10.21 -11.41
CA GLN A 111 10.98 8.84 -11.60
C GLN A 111 12.46 8.67 -11.22
N THR A 112 13.32 9.60 -11.67
CA THR A 112 14.75 9.59 -11.38
C THR A 112 15.02 9.82 -9.89
N TRP A 113 14.32 10.77 -9.27
CA TRP A 113 14.47 11.06 -7.85
C TRP A 113 14.07 9.84 -6.99
N LEU A 114 12.96 9.19 -7.34
CA LEU A 114 12.45 7.99 -6.67
C LEU A 114 13.37 6.78 -6.83
N GLN A 115 14.03 6.62 -7.99
CA GLN A 115 15.10 5.63 -8.15
C GLN A 115 16.22 5.91 -7.14
N GLY A 116 16.65 7.18 -7.03
CA GLY A 116 17.69 7.57 -6.07
C GLY A 116 17.30 7.34 -4.60
N VAL A 117 16.01 7.40 -4.24
CA VAL A 117 15.53 7.03 -2.89
C VAL A 117 15.82 5.56 -2.60
N MET A 118 15.50 4.66 -3.54
CA MET A 118 15.75 3.22 -3.37
C MET A 118 17.23 2.87 -3.42
N ASP A 119 18.00 3.49 -4.31
CA ASP A 119 19.44 3.25 -4.42
C ASP A 119 20.16 3.63 -3.11
N ARG A 120 19.83 4.80 -2.52
CA ARG A 120 20.37 5.21 -1.22
C ARG A 120 19.98 4.25 -0.10
N ALA A 121 18.75 3.75 -0.10
CA ALA A 121 18.30 2.77 0.88
C ALA A 121 19.05 1.44 0.74
N ILE A 122 19.27 0.94 -0.48
CA ILE A 122 20.07 -0.27 -0.72
C ILE A 122 21.49 -0.08 -0.19
N ASP A 123 22.16 1.00 -0.59
CA ASP A 123 23.56 1.25 -0.23
C ASP A 123 23.78 1.36 1.28
N ALA A 124 22.81 1.94 2.00
CA ALA A 124 22.92 2.15 3.44
C ALA A 124 22.48 0.93 4.27
N LEU A 125 21.57 0.11 3.74
CA LEU A 125 21.00 -1.02 4.48
C LEU A 125 21.72 -2.34 4.23
N ASP A 126 22.29 -2.55 3.03
CA ASP A 126 23.05 -3.77 2.70
C ASP A 126 24.34 -3.88 3.53
N GLY A 127 24.59 -5.05 4.10
CA GLY A 127 25.74 -5.33 4.96
C GLY A 127 25.66 -4.75 6.37
N THR A 128 24.64 -3.95 6.69
CA THR A 128 24.41 -3.40 8.04
C THR A 128 23.12 -3.92 8.66
N HIS A 129 22.00 -3.78 7.95
CA HIS A 129 20.67 -4.16 8.42
C HIS A 129 20.12 -5.40 7.70
N PHE A 130 20.55 -5.61 6.44
CA PHE A 130 20.16 -6.77 5.63
C PHE A 130 21.40 -7.34 4.91
N GLU A 131 21.36 -8.64 4.59
CA GLU A 131 22.31 -9.27 3.68
C GLU A 131 21.63 -9.48 2.32
N LEU A 132 21.90 -8.59 1.36
CA LEU A 132 21.19 -8.61 0.07
C LEU A 132 21.94 -9.45 -0.96
N ALA A 133 21.27 -10.48 -1.49
CA ALA A 133 21.72 -11.22 -2.65
C ALA A 133 21.84 -10.27 -3.86
N GLU A 134 22.86 -10.48 -4.71
CA GLU A 134 23.15 -9.62 -5.87
C GLU A 134 21.92 -9.28 -6.73
N PRO A 135 21.07 -10.24 -7.15
CA PRO A 135 19.92 -9.91 -7.98
C PRO A 135 18.80 -9.15 -7.23
N VAL A 136 18.77 -9.25 -5.89
CA VAL A 136 17.84 -8.49 -5.02
C VAL A 136 18.30 -7.05 -4.86
N ARG A 137 19.55 -6.70 -5.15
CA ARG A 137 20.02 -5.29 -5.12
C ARG A 137 19.47 -4.47 -6.28
N LYS A 138 18.77 -5.08 -7.24
CA LYS A 138 18.26 -4.40 -8.42
C LYS A 138 16.76 -4.18 -8.34
N VAL A 139 16.37 -2.92 -8.23
CA VAL A 139 14.99 -2.43 -8.31
C VAL A 139 14.90 -1.24 -9.26
N GLU A 140 13.80 -1.13 -9.99
CA GLU A 140 13.58 -0.02 -10.91
C GLU A 140 12.34 0.80 -10.53
N SER A 141 12.48 2.12 -10.42
CA SER A 141 11.35 3.04 -10.37
C SER A 141 10.80 3.27 -11.77
N ARG A 142 9.48 3.19 -11.92
CA ARG A 142 8.75 3.33 -13.20
C ARG A 142 7.51 4.19 -13.03
N ILE A 143 7.07 4.78 -14.14
CA ILE A 143 5.76 5.41 -14.24
C ILE A 143 4.74 4.35 -14.65
N ALA A 144 3.61 4.29 -13.94
CA ALA A 144 2.55 3.35 -14.24
C ALA A 144 1.95 3.61 -15.63
N PRO A 145 1.69 2.58 -16.44
CA PRO A 145 1.08 2.76 -17.75
C PRO A 145 -0.37 3.28 -17.63
N PRO A 146 -0.90 3.98 -18.64
CA PRO A 146 -2.29 4.41 -18.67
C PRO A 146 -3.25 3.23 -18.44
N GLY A 147 -4.28 3.46 -17.61
CA GLY A 147 -5.25 2.41 -17.24
C GLY A 147 -4.75 1.43 -16.16
N GLY A 148 -3.59 1.69 -15.56
CA GLY A 148 -3.09 0.97 -14.38
C GLY A 148 -3.81 1.32 -13.07
N ALA A 149 -3.25 0.87 -11.95
CA ALA A 149 -3.74 1.19 -10.61
C ALA A 149 -3.67 2.70 -10.33
N ALA A 150 -4.54 3.19 -9.44
CA ALA A 150 -4.60 4.61 -9.06
C ALA A 150 -3.66 4.99 -7.90
N ALA A 151 -3.07 3.99 -7.22
CA ALA A 151 -2.10 4.17 -6.14
C ALA A 151 -0.75 3.55 -6.53
N PRO A 152 0.37 4.01 -5.96
CA PRO A 152 1.66 3.35 -6.12
C PRO A 152 1.59 1.86 -5.82
N TYR A 153 2.37 1.06 -6.56
CA TYR A 153 2.38 -0.39 -6.38
C TYR A 153 3.72 -1.00 -6.79
N TYR A 154 4.01 -2.16 -6.21
CA TYR A 154 5.18 -2.96 -6.53
C TYR A 154 4.86 -4.19 -7.38
N THR A 155 5.78 -4.55 -8.28
CA THR A 155 5.77 -5.85 -8.97
C THR A 155 7.07 -6.60 -8.70
N ALA A 156 6.94 -7.82 -8.23
CA ALA A 156 8.06 -8.73 -7.96
C ALA A 156 8.91 -9.00 -9.22
N PRO A 157 10.22 -9.31 -9.03
CA PRO A 157 11.07 -9.75 -10.14
C PRO A 157 10.50 -11.01 -10.82
N SER A 158 10.93 -11.28 -12.05
CA SER A 158 10.70 -12.59 -12.64
C SER A 158 11.44 -13.67 -11.84
N ALA A 159 10.96 -14.92 -11.93
CA ALA A 159 11.56 -16.04 -11.18
C ALA A 159 13.07 -16.24 -11.49
N ASP A 160 13.51 -15.86 -12.68
CA ASP A 160 14.91 -15.91 -13.13
C ASP A 160 15.66 -14.57 -12.99
N PHE A 161 15.04 -13.56 -12.37
CA PHE A 161 15.53 -12.18 -12.24
C PHE A 161 15.90 -11.46 -13.56
N SER A 162 15.53 -12.00 -14.72
CA SER A 162 15.72 -11.30 -16.02
C SER A 162 14.97 -9.97 -16.08
N ARG A 163 13.84 -9.86 -15.35
CA ARG A 163 13.18 -8.61 -15.01
C ARG A 163 13.35 -8.35 -13.51
N PRO A 164 13.97 -7.23 -13.10
CA PRO A 164 14.08 -6.86 -11.68
C PRO A 164 12.73 -6.49 -11.08
N GLY A 165 12.70 -6.34 -9.76
CA GLY A 165 11.57 -5.74 -9.06
C GLY A 165 11.31 -4.31 -9.56
N ARG A 166 10.05 -3.88 -9.57
CA ARG A 166 9.68 -2.52 -10.01
C ARG A 166 8.66 -1.88 -9.11
N THR A 167 8.90 -0.63 -8.73
CA THR A 167 7.87 0.26 -8.16
C THR A 167 7.25 1.07 -9.29
N TRP A 168 5.96 1.34 -9.18
CA TRP A 168 5.19 2.05 -10.21
C TRP A 168 4.48 3.26 -9.60
N LEU A 169 4.73 4.45 -10.15
CA LEU A 169 4.04 5.69 -9.81
C LEU A 169 2.93 5.98 -10.83
N PRO A 170 1.64 5.91 -10.47
CA PRO A 170 0.58 6.46 -11.30
C PRO A 170 0.61 7.99 -11.24
N THR A 171 0.87 8.64 -12.37
CA THR A 171 0.89 10.11 -12.40
C THR A 171 -0.50 10.70 -12.36
N MET A 172 -1.52 9.97 -12.83
CA MET A 172 -2.91 10.44 -12.91
C MET A 172 -3.07 11.79 -13.61
N GLY A 173 -2.16 12.11 -14.55
CA GLY A 173 -2.12 13.40 -15.25
C GLY A 173 -1.39 14.53 -14.51
N GLN A 174 -0.88 14.27 -13.31
CA GLN A 174 -0.07 15.22 -12.55
C GLN A 174 1.35 15.32 -13.13
N THR A 175 1.94 16.51 -12.99
CA THR A 175 3.33 16.79 -13.37
C THR A 175 4.14 17.41 -12.23
N ARG A 176 3.55 17.52 -11.04
CA ARG A 176 4.13 18.12 -9.85
C ARG A 176 3.79 17.21 -8.69
N PHE A 177 4.80 16.75 -7.96
CA PHE A 177 4.63 15.69 -6.96
C PHE A 177 5.17 16.13 -5.60
N PRO A 178 4.35 16.16 -4.54
CA PRO A 178 4.80 16.51 -3.20
C PRO A 178 5.76 15.43 -2.68
N VAL A 179 6.91 15.84 -2.15
CA VAL A 179 7.93 14.92 -1.64
C VAL A 179 7.43 14.20 -0.38
N TYR A 180 6.70 14.90 0.49
CA TYR A 180 6.28 14.37 1.79
C TYR A 180 5.46 13.07 1.67
N ASP A 181 4.62 12.95 0.64
CA ASP A 181 3.73 11.81 0.40
C ASP A 181 4.45 10.62 -0.27
N LEU A 182 5.55 10.89 -0.97
CA LEU A 182 6.26 9.89 -1.77
C LEU A 182 7.29 9.09 -0.98
N VAL A 183 8.00 9.71 -0.03
CA VAL A 183 9.16 9.07 0.62
C VAL A 183 8.75 7.79 1.37
N SER A 184 7.78 7.87 2.28
CA SER A 184 7.30 6.71 3.04
C SER A 184 6.74 5.63 2.10
N THR A 185 5.98 6.05 1.10
CA THR A 185 5.41 5.15 0.09
C THR A 185 6.49 4.40 -0.70
N TRP A 186 7.63 5.03 -0.99
CA TRP A 186 8.74 4.36 -1.66
C TRP A 186 9.53 3.40 -0.77
N TYR A 187 9.57 3.65 0.54
CA TYR A 187 10.08 2.67 1.49
C TYR A 187 9.11 1.49 1.67
N HIS A 188 7.79 1.73 1.58
CA HIS A 188 6.74 0.72 1.63
C HIS A 188 6.75 -0.20 0.39
N GLU A 189 6.64 0.38 -0.81
CA GLU A 189 6.58 -0.38 -2.08
C GLU A 189 7.97 -0.89 -2.52
N GLY A 190 9.01 -0.12 -2.21
CA GLY A 190 10.38 -0.39 -2.62
C GLY A 190 11.20 -0.98 -1.48
N VAL A 191 12.23 -0.24 -1.07
CA VAL A 191 13.27 -0.70 -0.15
C VAL A 191 13.18 0.06 1.16
N PRO A 192 13.04 -0.58 2.34
CA PRO A 192 13.18 -2.02 2.58
C PRO A 192 11.86 -2.82 2.56
N GLY A 193 10.75 -2.25 2.12
CA GLY A 193 9.42 -2.87 2.15
C GLY A 193 9.22 -4.02 1.15
N HIS A 194 8.20 -3.93 0.30
CA HIS A 194 7.78 -5.02 -0.58
C HIS A 194 8.91 -5.55 -1.47
N HIS A 195 9.84 -4.69 -1.92
CA HIS A 195 10.93 -5.18 -2.75
C HIS A 195 11.79 -6.21 -2.02
N LEU A 196 12.30 -5.88 -0.83
CA LEU A 196 13.21 -6.80 -0.14
C LEU A 196 12.49 -8.09 0.25
N GLN A 197 11.26 -8.00 0.76
CA GLN A 197 10.50 -9.18 1.15
C GLN A 197 10.21 -10.09 -0.05
N LEU A 198 9.59 -9.55 -1.11
CA LEU A 198 9.11 -10.37 -2.21
C LEU A 198 10.25 -10.82 -3.12
N ALA A 199 11.28 -10.00 -3.34
CA ALA A 199 12.46 -10.41 -4.10
C ALA A 199 13.27 -11.46 -3.36
N GLN A 200 13.40 -11.37 -2.02
CA GLN A 200 13.99 -12.44 -1.23
C GLN A 200 13.19 -13.74 -1.36
N TRP A 201 11.86 -13.65 -1.36
CA TRP A 201 11.00 -14.82 -1.53
C TRP A 201 11.21 -15.50 -2.89
N VAL A 202 11.35 -14.71 -3.96
CA VAL A 202 11.69 -15.22 -5.29
C VAL A 202 13.10 -15.82 -5.32
N TYR A 203 14.07 -15.22 -4.63
CA TYR A 203 15.45 -15.71 -4.58
C TYR A 203 15.57 -17.10 -3.95
N VAL A 204 14.79 -17.38 -2.90
CA VAL A 204 14.82 -18.66 -2.18
C VAL A 204 13.74 -19.65 -2.64
N VAL A 205 13.12 -19.41 -3.80
CA VAL A 205 11.95 -20.18 -4.25
C VAL A 205 12.21 -21.68 -4.38
N ASP A 206 13.44 -22.08 -4.69
CA ASP A 206 13.85 -23.49 -4.81
C ASP A 206 13.82 -24.24 -3.46
N ASP A 207 13.88 -23.51 -2.35
CA ASP A 207 13.76 -24.06 -0.99
C ASP A 207 12.30 -24.11 -0.48
N LEU A 208 11.35 -23.63 -1.29
CA LEU A 208 9.94 -23.51 -0.93
C LEU A 208 9.08 -24.59 -1.58
N SER A 209 8.03 -24.99 -0.88
CA SER A 209 6.98 -25.79 -1.52
C SER A 209 6.28 -24.98 -2.62
N ARG A 210 5.71 -25.68 -3.61
CA ARG A 210 4.89 -25.03 -4.65
C ARG A 210 3.78 -24.16 -4.05
N TYR A 211 3.18 -24.58 -2.94
CA TYR A 211 2.17 -23.77 -2.23
C TYR A 211 2.76 -22.45 -1.75
N GLN A 212 3.85 -22.47 -0.99
CA GLN A 212 4.52 -21.26 -0.49
C GLN A 212 4.98 -20.35 -1.63
N ALA A 213 5.50 -20.92 -2.71
CA ALA A 213 6.00 -20.18 -3.87
C ALA A 213 4.91 -19.50 -4.72
N THR A 214 3.63 -19.89 -4.59
CA THR A 214 2.59 -19.46 -5.55
C THR A 214 1.30 -18.95 -4.93
N VAL A 215 0.84 -19.54 -3.82
CA VAL A 215 -0.49 -19.27 -3.25
C VAL A 215 -0.40 -18.84 -1.78
N GLY A 216 0.59 -19.35 -1.05
CA GLY A 216 0.74 -19.19 0.40
C GLY A 216 1.22 -17.80 0.82
N LEU A 217 0.40 -16.78 0.61
CA LEU A 217 0.61 -15.41 1.05
C LEU A 217 -0.42 -15.03 2.12
N VAL A 218 0.03 -14.39 3.19
CA VAL A 218 -0.84 -13.80 4.23
C VAL A 218 -0.71 -12.29 4.15
N SER A 219 -1.83 -11.57 4.05
CA SER A 219 -1.83 -10.11 3.86
C SER A 219 -1.11 -9.37 4.98
N ALA A 220 -1.37 -9.71 6.25
CA ALA A 220 -0.66 -9.07 7.37
C ALA A 220 0.85 -9.35 7.37
N ASN A 221 1.32 -10.44 6.76
CA ASN A 221 2.76 -10.66 6.60
C ASN A 221 3.35 -9.75 5.51
N ALA A 222 2.67 -9.58 4.38
CA ALA A 222 3.14 -8.72 3.28
C ALA A 222 3.03 -7.22 3.62
N GLU A 223 1.83 -6.78 4.01
CA GLU A 223 1.53 -5.39 4.34
C GLU A 223 2.14 -4.99 5.67
N GLY A 224 2.13 -5.89 6.66
CA GLY A 224 2.76 -5.64 7.95
C GLY A 224 4.27 -5.52 7.87
N TRP A 225 4.93 -6.24 6.95
CA TRP A 225 6.35 -6.02 6.65
C TRP A 225 6.60 -4.64 6.07
N ALA A 226 5.79 -4.20 5.11
CA ALA A 226 5.95 -2.89 4.50
C ALA A 226 5.70 -1.74 5.51
N LEU A 227 4.71 -1.88 6.40
CA LEU A 227 4.52 -0.94 7.53
C LEU A 227 5.67 -0.97 8.53
N TYR A 228 6.21 -2.15 8.82
CA TYR A 228 7.42 -2.29 9.64
C TYR A 228 8.61 -1.59 8.98
N ALA A 229 8.78 -1.72 7.67
CA ALA A 229 9.84 -1.09 6.90
C ALA A 229 9.74 0.44 6.95
N GLU A 230 8.55 1.02 6.81
CA GLU A 230 8.34 2.47 6.96
C GLU A 230 8.80 2.95 8.34
N ARG A 231 8.40 2.26 9.41
CA ARG A 231 8.84 2.59 10.78
C ARG A 231 10.35 2.43 10.97
N LEU A 232 10.93 1.35 10.43
CA LEU A 232 12.38 1.13 10.47
C LEU A 232 13.13 2.31 9.83
N MET A 233 12.62 2.83 8.71
CA MET A 233 13.23 3.98 8.04
C MET A 233 13.10 5.28 8.87
N ASP A 234 12.00 5.49 9.60
CA ASP A 234 11.90 6.58 10.61
C ASP A 234 12.96 6.41 11.71
N GLU A 235 13.07 5.21 12.30
CA GLU A 235 14.01 4.89 13.39
C GLU A 235 15.48 5.03 12.97
N LEU A 236 15.79 4.77 11.70
CA LEU A 236 17.13 4.93 11.12
C LEU A 236 17.43 6.36 10.62
N GLY A 237 16.47 7.27 10.69
CA GLY A 237 16.65 8.68 10.31
C GLY A 237 16.57 8.97 8.81
N PHE A 238 15.90 8.11 8.04
CA PHE A 238 15.70 8.28 6.59
C PHE A 238 14.52 9.19 6.23
N LEU A 239 13.71 9.57 7.23
CA LEU A 239 12.74 10.65 7.12
C LEU A 239 13.44 11.92 7.60
N GLU A 240 14.14 12.57 6.68
CA GLU A 240 15.19 13.55 6.98
C GLU A 240 14.67 14.85 7.59
N ASP A 241 13.40 15.17 7.38
CA ASP A 241 12.77 16.43 7.80
C ASP A 241 11.33 16.22 8.29
N ALA A 242 10.77 17.27 8.88
CA ALA A 242 9.42 17.25 9.44
C ALA A 242 8.34 17.01 8.37
N GLU A 243 8.55 17.46 7.12
CA GLU A 243 7.59 17.23 6.02
C GLU A 243 7.49 15.73 5.73
N GLN A 244 8.62 15.09 5.46
CA GLN A 244 8.71 13.65 5.19
C GLN A 244 8.19 12.82 6.37
N ARG A 245 8.54 13.20 7.61
CA ARG A 245 8.05 12.51 8.81
C ARG A 245 6.55 12.69 9.00
N LEU A 246 5.99 13.88 8.71
CA LEU A 246 4.55 14.09 8.76
C LEU A 246 3.80 13.26 7.70
N GLY A 247 4.36 13.14 6.48
CA GLY A 247 3.80 12.28 5.43
C GLY A 247 3.76 10.80 5.82
N TYR A 248 4.85 10.28 6.41
CA TYR A 248 4.86 8.94 7.01
C TYR A 248 3.79 8.79 8.11
N LEU A 249 3.68 9.75 9.02
CA LEU A 249 2.70 9.68 10.10
C LEU A 249 1.26 9.74 9.59
N ASP A 250 0.98 10.50 8.53
CA ASP A 250 -0.33 10.50 7.86
C ASP A 250 -0.63 9.15 7.20
N ALA A 251 0.38 8.56 6.56
CA ALA A 251 0.30 7.22 6.02
C ALA A 251 -0.07 6.21 7.14
N GLN A 252 0.61 6.23 8.29
CA GLN A 252 0.29 5.38 9.45
C GLN A 252 -1.11 5.68 10.02
N MET A 253 -1.49 6.96 10.12
CA MET A 253 -2.80 7.39 10.62
C MET A 253 -3.94 6.81 9.80
N MET A 254 -3.81 6.80 8.48
CA MET A 254 -4.80 6.18 7.59
C MET A 254 -4.93 4.68 7.86
N ARG A 255 -3.83 3.94 8.12
CA ARG A 255 -3.90 2.51 8.47
C ARG A 255 -4.48 2.26 9.86
N ALA A 256 -4.18 3.11 10.85
CA ALA A 256 -4.83 3.04 12.17
C ALA A 256 -6.34 3.30 12.07
N ALA A 257 -6.75 4.28 11.26
CA ALA A 257 -8.16 4.55 10.98
C ALA A 257 -8.85 3.37 10.30
N ARG A 258 -8.17 2.62 9.41
CA ARG A 258 -8.72 1.38 8.83
C ARG A 258 -9.08 0.35 9.90
N VAL A 259 -8.23 0.15 10.92
CA VAL A 259 -8.53 -0.78 12.03
C VAL A 259 -9.79 -0.36 12.77
N ILE A 260 -9.88 0.93 13.13
CA ILE A 260 -11.04 1.49 13.84
C ILE A 260 -12.31 1.35 13.01
N VAL A 261 -12.29 1.79 11.75
CA VAL A 261 -13.46 1.81 10.88
C VAL A 261 -13.91 0.39 10.53
N ASP A 262 -12.99 -0.48 10.14
CA ASP A 262 -13.32 -1.83 9.67
C ASP A 262 -13.91 -2.69 10.80
N ILE A 263 -13.26 -2.71 11.98
CA ILE A 263 -13.77 -3.42 13.15
C ILE A 263 -15.04 -2.75 13.68
N GLY A 264 -15.00 -1.43 13.93
CA GLY A 264 -16.10 -0.69 14.53
C GLY A 264 -17.37 -0.75 13.71
N MET A 265 -17.29 -0.58 12.38
CA MET A 265 -18.45 -0.70 11.51
C MET A 265 -19.01 -2.13 11.46
N HIS A 266 -18.14 -3.15 11.30
CA HIS A 266 -18.63 -4.51 11.10
C HIS A 266 -19.11 -5.20 12.38
N LEU A 267 -18.67 -4.73 13.55
CA LEU A 267 -19.07 -5.24 14.87
C LEU A 267 -20.00 -4.29 15.64
N GLU A 268 -20.27 -3.09 15.12
CA GLU A 268 -21.11 -2.08 15.75
C GLU A 268 -20.60 -1.67 17.16
N LEU A 269 -19.29 -1.36 17.24
CA LEU A 269 -18.57 -1.00 18.47
C LEU A 269 -18.30 0.50 18.63
#